data_AF-A0A352EWM6-F1
#
_entry.id   AF-A0A352EWM6-F1
#
_cell.length_a   1.000
_cell.length_b   1.000
_cell.length_c   1.000
_cell.angle_alpha   90.00
_cell.angle_beta   90.00
_cell.angle_gamma   90.00
#
_symmetry.space_group_name_H-M   'P 1'
#
loop_
_entity.id
_entity.type
_entity.pdbx_description
1 polymer ?
#
loop_
_entity_poly.entity_id
_entity_poly.type
_entity_poly.pdbx_seq_one_letter_code
_entity_poly.pdbx_strand_id
1 'polypeptide(L)'
;MANKSAKKKAVKKRAVKTRSVKRKLGGSATAAKRASKKRGLEKAGAIQTRQWELPTSYCADGKGWATLREVVDPDVPTMTYSELTPEQRAELVAKRISEQPKFQIAMLGAGLLDQKRAMAEVKAQTAIGRALMEIEQRVINHQVNKAMVAEQPKPVARAKKKKPK
;
A
#
# COMPACT_ATOMS: atom_id res chain seq x y z
N MET A 1 -0.24 -65.57 -47.06
CA MET A 1 -1.72 -65.43 -47.24
C MET A 1 -2.09 -64.08 -46.63
N ALA A 2 -2.24 -62.99 -47.39
CA ALA A 2 -3.45 -62.58 -48.13
C ALA A 2 -4.70 -62.52 -47.22
N ASN A 3 -5.53 -61.49 -47.14
CA ASN A 3 -5.58 -60.11 -47.65
C ASN A 3 -6.79 -59.44 -46.97
N LYS A 4 -6.77 -58.10 -46.81
CA LYS A 4 -7.93 -57.17 -46.88
C LYS A 4 -9.17 -57.35 -45.97
N SER A 5 -9.49 -56.33 -45.18
CA SER A 5 -10.57 -55.34 -45.49
C SER A 5 -11.18 -54.66 -44.26
N ALA A 6 -10.98 -53.34 -44.22
CA ALA A 6 -11.99 -52.29 -44.06
C ALA A 6 -13.04 -52.37 -42.93
N LYS A 7 -13.03 -51.33 -42.07
CA LYS A 7 -14.17 -50.39 -41.96
C LYS A 7 -13.76 -49.10 -41.26
N LYS A 8 -13.51 -48.06 -42.06
CA LYS A 8 -13.62 -46.65 -41.66
C LYS A 8 -15.09 -46.37 -41.34
N LYS A 9 -15.39 -45.82 -40.16
CA LYS A 9 -16.68 -45.16 -39.88
C LYS A 9 -16.46 -43.74 -39.37
N ALA A 10 -16.62 -42.84 -40.33
CA ALA A 10 -17.23 -41.51 -40.27
C ALA A 10 -17.28 -40.78 -38.91
N VAL A 11 -16.39 -39.79 -38.80
CA VAL A 11 -16.48 -38.63 -37.90
C VAL A 11 -17.78 -37.87 -38.20
N LYS A 12 -18.74 -37.90 -37.27
CA LYS A 12 -19.93 -37.03 -37.30
C LYS A 12 -19.51 -35.61 -36.89
N LYS A 13 -19.29 -34.74 -37.87
CA LYS A 13 -19.20 -33.28 -37.69
C LYS A 13 -20.56 -32.75 -37.23
N ARG A 14 -20.71 -32.44 -35.94
CA ARG A 14 -21.85 -31.65 -35.44
C ARG A 14 -21.63 -30.19 -35.80
N ALA A 15 -22.41 -29.70 -36.76
CA ALA A 15 -22.54 -28.29 -37.06
C ALA A 15 -23.17 -27.56 -35.86
N VAL A 16 -22.37 -26.77 -35.13
CA VAL A 16 -22.89 -25.85 -34.12
C VAL A 16 -23.34 -24.59 -34.84
N LYS A 17 -24.66 -24.42 -34.86
CA LYS A 17 -25.41 -23.31 -35.47
C LYS A 17 -25.13 -22.04 -34.66
N THR A 18 -24.40 -21.10 -35.24
CA THR A 18 -24.23 -19.74 -34.69
C THR A 18 -25.58 -19.03 -34.75
N ARG A 19 -26.20 -18.81 -33.58
CA ARG A 19 -27.39 -17.96 -33.45
C ARG A 19 -26.93 -16.52 -33.20
N SER A 20 -26.93 -15.74 -34.26
CA SER A 20 -26.84 -14.27 -34.23
C SER A 20 -28.09 -13.70 -33.55
N VAL A 21 -27.95 -13.20 -32.33
CA VAL A 21 -29.00 -12.39 -31.68
C VAL A 21 -28.68 -10.92 -31.95
N LYS A 22 -29.38 -10.35 -32.93
CA LYS A 22 -29.46 -8.92 -33.20
C LYS A 22 -30.81 -8.40 -32.71
N ARG A 23 -30.82 -7.17 -32.20
CA ARG A 23 -31.91 -6.30 -31.67
C ARG A 23 -31.85 -6.21 -30.13
N LYS A 24 -31.85 -5.02 -29.52
CA LYS A 24 -32.51 -3.77 -29.89
C LYS A 24 -31.75 -2.59 -29.24
N LEU A 25 -31.36 -1.60 -30.05
CA LEU A 25 -31.15 -0.24 -29.58
C LEU A 25 -32.52 0.33 -29.20
N GLY A 26 -32.62 0.87 -27.99
CA GLY A 26 -33.81 1.54 -27.46
C GLY A 26 -33.42 2.20 -26.16
N GLY A 27 -33.12 3.49 -26.22
CA GLY A 27 -32.73 4.28 -25.06
C GLY A 27 -33.87 4.44 -24.07
N SER A 28 -33.53 4.35 -22.78
CA SER A 28 -34.09 5.20 -21.74
C SER A 28 -33.01 5.44 -20.69
N ALA A 29 -32.08 6.33 -21.06
CA ALA A 29 -31.24 7.00 -20.08
C ALA A 29 -32.15 7.97 -19.31
N THR A 30 -32.60 7.58 -18.12
CA THR A 30 -33.10 8.52 -17.11
C THR A 30 -32.97 7.92 -15.71
N ALA A 31 -32.23 8.64 -14.88
CA ALA A 31 -32.53 8.80 -13.46
C ALA A 31 -32.32 7.62 -12.50
N ALA A 32 -31.25 6.85 -12.63
CA ALA A 32 -30.60 6.29 -11.44
C ALA A 32 -29.67 7.34 -10.84
N LYS A 33 -30.29 8.25 -10.08
CA LYS A 33 -29.64 9.26 -9.24
C LYS A 33 -28.43 8.65 -8.51
N ARG A 34 -27.24 9.09 -8.94
CA ARG A 34 -26.19 9.69 -8.11
C ARG A 34 -26.52 9.70 -6.60
N ALA A 35 -26.46 8.53 -5.97
CA ALA A 35 -26.24 8.43 -4.53
C ALA A 35 -24.74 8.56 -4.35
N SER A 36 -24.32 9.81 -4.25
CA SER A 36 -23.03 10.29 -3.78
C SER A 36 -22.63 9.55 -2.50
N LYS A 37 -21.97 8.38 -2.64
CA LYS A 37 -21.14 7.88 -1.56
C LYS A 37 -19.90 8.76 -1.54
N LYS A 38 -20.05 9.84 -0.80
CA LYS A 38 -19.04 10.70 -0.18
C LYS A 38 -18.09 9.81 0.63
N ARG A 39 -17.35 8.92 -0.03
CA ARG A 39 -16.19 8.25 0.55
C ARG A 39 -15.13 9.33 0.59
N GLY A 40 -14.88 9.80 1.81
CA GLY A 40 -13.98 10.89 2.12
C GLY A 40 -12.80 10.86 1.18
N LEU A 41 -12.71 11.91 0.37
CA LEU A 41 -11.46 12.43 -0.11
C LEU A 41 -10.72 12.89 1.16
N GLU A 42 -10.28 11.96 2.01
CA GLU A 42 -9.17 12.26 2.91
C GLU A 42 -8.07 12.68 1.95
N LYS A 43 -7.73 13.97 2.01
CA LYS A 43 -6.80 14.63 1.08
C LYS A 43 -5.67 13.65 0.83
N ALA A 44 -5.41 13.29 -0.43
CA ALA A 44 -4.31 12.39 -0.80
C ALA A 44 -2.91 12.87 -0.33
N GLY A 45 -2.83 14.08 0.25
CA GLY A 45 -1.66 14.62 0.93
C GLY A 45 -1.66 14.52 2.47
N ALA A 46 -2.80 14.37 3.14
CA ALA A 46 -2.86 14.33 4.61
C ALA A 46 -2.43 12.94 5.12
N ILE A 47 -1.54 12.92 6.09
CA ILE A 47 -1.18 11.70 6.84
C ILE A 47 -2.46 11.23 7.54
N GLN A 48 -2.84 9.97 7.30
CA GLN A 48 -4.05 9.40 7.94
C GLN A 48 -3.90 9.46 9.45
N THR A 49 -4.97 9.75 10.18
CA THR A 49 -4.93 9.90 11.66
C THR A 49 -4.26 8.70 12.35
N ARG A 50 -4.51 7.49 11.84
CA ARG A 50 -3.90 6.25 12.36
C ARG A 50 -2.38 6.19 12.18
N GLN A 51 -1.84 6.79 11.12
CA GLN A 51 -0.39 6.78 10.85
C GLN A 51 0.38 7.65 11.85
N TRP A 52 -0.28 8.61 12.49
CA TRP A 52 0.33 9.41 13.55
C TRP A 52 0.58 8.62 14.83
N GLU A 53 -0.25 7.61 15.10
CA GLU A 53 -0.18 6.76 16.29
C GLU A 53 0.71 5.52 16.07
N LEU A 54 1.10 5.24 14.82
CA LEU A 54 1.99 4.13 14.53
C LEU A 54 3.38 4.38 15.10
N PRO A 55 4.02 3.34 15.65
CA PRO A 55 5.37 3.46 16.15
C PRO A 55 6.34 3.70 15.01
N THR A 56 7.15 4.73 15.15
CA THR A 56 8.01 5.27 14.09
C THR A 56 9.48 5.19 14.50
N SER A 57 9.79 5.33 15.78
CA SER A 57 11.13 5.11 16.32
C SER A 57 11.09 4.61 17.77
N TYR A 58 12.23 4.65 18.46
CA TYR A 58 12.34 4.49 19.92
C TYR A 58 12.56 5.83 20.60
N CYS A 59 12.11 5.96 21.85
CA CYS A 59 12.51 7.06 22.74
C CYS A 59 14.02 7.00 22.99
N ALA A 60 14.64 8.12 23.37
CA ALA A 60 16.09 8.19 23.65
C ALA A 60 16.59 7.16 24.69
N ASP A 61 15.72 6.70 25.59
CA ASP A 61 16.04 5.67 26.59
C ASP A 61 16.13 4.24 26.01
N GLY A 62 15.79 4.04 24.72
CA GLY A 62 15.84 2.75 24.03
C GLY A 62 14.83 1.70 24.49
N LYS A 63 14.01 2.01 25.52
CA LYS A 63 13.00 1.09 26.09
C LYS A 63 11.57 1.37 25.60
N GLY A 64 11.29 2.62 25.24
CA GLY A 64 9.97 3.08 24.82
C GLY A 64 9.86 3.24 23.31
N TRP A 65 8.66 3.07 22.78
CA TRP A 65 8.37 3.22 21.36
C TRP A 65 7.90 4.65 21.12
N ALA A 66 8.54 5.36 20.21
CA ALA A 66 8.16 6.70 19.81
C ALA A 66 7.20 6.65 18.63
N THR A 67 6.09 7.37 18.74
CA THR A 67 5.09 7.56 17.69
C THR A 67 5.54 8.61 16.67
N LEU A 68 4.83 8.73 15.55
CA LEU A 68 5.16 9.74 14.54
C LEU A 68 5.02 11.17 15.09
N ARG A 69 4.12 11.41 16.05
CA ARG A 69 3.97 12.73 16.69
C ARG A 69 5.23 13.10 17.47
N GLU A 70 5.65 12.21 18.36
CA GLU A 70 6.83 12.40 19.20
C GLU A 70 8.13 12.52 18.40
N VAL A 71 8.21 11.90 17.21
CA VAL A 71 9.37 12.04 16.32
C VAL A 71 9.42 13.40 15.62
N VAL A 72 8.27 14.04 15.42
CA VAL A 72 8.17 15.36 14.77
C VAL A 72 8.30 16.49 15.81
N ASP A 73 7.87 16.23 17.04
CA ASP A 73 7.99 17.14 18.18
C ASP A 73 9.47 17.34 18.56
N PRO A 74 10.01 18.58 18.49
CA PRO A 74 11.43 18.84 18.78
C PRO A 74 11.78 18.70 20.27
N ASP A 75 10.77 18.70 21.15
CA ASP A 75 10.95 18.62 22.60
C ASP A 75 11.08 17.18 23.11
N VAL A 76 10.75 16.18 22.29
CA VAL A 76 10.80 14.77 22.67
C VAL A 76 12.05 14.13 22.05
N PRO A 77 13.09 13.79 22.85
CA PRO A 77 14.29 13.16 22.32
C PRO A 77 13.95 11.73 21.86
N THR A 78 14.08 11.50 20.57
CA THR A 78 13.85 10.19 19.92
C THR A 78 15.13 9.71 19.24
N MET A 79 15.30 8.39 19.17
CA MET A 79 16.44 7.80 18.47
C MET A 79 16.23 7.90 16.96
N THR A 80 17.30 8.06 16.20
CA THR A 80 17.23 7.91 14.74
C THR A 80 17.35 6.45 14.34
N TYR A 81 16.83 6.08 13.15
CA TYR A 81 16.90 4.69 12.67
C TYR A 81 18.34 4.14 12.65
N SER A 82 19.33 5.00 12.35
CA SER A 82 20.75 4.64 12.34
C SER A 82 21.27 4.21 13.71
N GLU A 83 20.70 4.75 14.79
CA GLU A 83 21.06 4.42 16.17
C GLU A 83 20.40 3.13 16.67
N LEU A 84 19.35 2.67 15.99
CA LEU A 84 18.65 1.43 16.34
C LEU A 84 19.46 0.20 15.95
N THR A 85 19.46 -0.82 16.81
CA THR A 85 20.04 -2.13 16.49
C THR A 85 19.20 -2.86 15.43
N PRO A 86 19.78 -3.81 14.68
CA PRO A 86 19.03 -4.60 13.70
C PRO A 86 17.80 -5.31 14.30
N GLU A 87 17.91 -5.76 15.55
CA GLU A 87 16.82 -6.39 16.29
C GLU A 87 15.70 -5.39 16.63
N GLN A 88 16.04 -4.22 17.18
CA GLN A 88 15.07 -3.16 17.45
C GLN A 88 14.34 -2.71 16.18
N ARG A 89 15.06 -2.62 15.06
CA ARG A 89 14.47 -2.29 13.75
C ARG A 89 13.50 -3.38 13.31
N ALA A 90 13.87 -4.64 13.44
CA ALA A 90 13.00 -5.77 13.08
C ALA A 90 11.73 -5.80 13.96
N GLU A 91 11.86 -5.56 15.26
CA GLU A 91 10.71 -5.49 16.17
C GLU A 91 9.77 -4.34 15.83
N LEU A 92 10.32 -3.15 15.56
CA LEU A 92 9.56 -1.97 15.16
C LEU A 92 8.74 -2.25 13.90
N VAL A 93 9.39 -2.81 12.88
CA VAL A 93 8.73 -3.16 11.61
C VAL A 93 7.69 -4.27 11.82
N ALA A 94 7.99 -5.29 12.62
CA ALA A 94 7.06 -6.38 12.90
C ALA A 94 5.78 -5.89 13.57
N LYS A 95 5.87 -4.97 14.55
CA LYS A 95 4.67 -4.41 15.18
C LYS A 95 3.92 -3.45 14.25
N ARG A 96 4.60 -2.64 13.45
CA ARG A 96 3.93 -1.83 12.41
C ARG A 96 3.14 -2.70 11.43
N ILE A 97 3.72 -3.82 10.98
CA ILE A 97 3.03 -4.79 10.14
C ILE A 97 1.81 -5.37 10.89
N SER A 98 1.95 -5.66 12.18
CA SER A 98 0.86 -6.22 13.00
C SER A 98 -0.33 -5.27 13.16
N GLU A 99 -0.08 -3.96 13.24
CA GLU A 99 -1.10 -2.92 13.41
C GLU A 99 -1.82 -2.58 12.10
N GLN A 100 -1.35 -3.09 10.96
CA GLN A 100 -1.98 -2.89 9.65
C GLN A 100 -3.03 -3.98 9.35
N PRO A 101 -4.34 -3.65 9.32
CA PRO A 101 -5.43 -4.65 9.26
C PRO A 101 -5.59 -5.36 7.91
N LYS A 102 -4.92 -4.90 6.85
CA LYS A 102 -5.02 -5.47 5.49
C LYS A 102 -3.64 -5.57 4.85
N PHE A 103 -2.68 -6.09 5.61
CA PHE A 103 -1.31 -6.24 5.13
C PHE A 103 -1.19 -7.40 4.14
N GLN A 104 -1.02 -7.05 2.87
CA GLN A 104 -0.62 -7.96 1.80
C GLN A 104 0.34 -7.24 0.86
N ILE A 105 1.53 -7.82 0.67
CA ILE A 105 2.55 -7.28 -0.22
C ILE A 105 2.93 -8.33 -1.24
N ALA A 106 2.90 -7.97 -2.52
CA ALA A 106 3.48 -8.78 -3.58
C ALA A 106 4.94 -8.36 -3.77
N MET A 107 5.86 -9.31 -3.67
CA MET A 107 7.30 -9.09 -3.86
C MET A 107 7.82 -10.01 -4.96
N LEU A 108 8.57 -9.44 -5.90
CA LEU A 108 9.18 -10.21 -6.99
C LEU A 108 10.10 -11.30 -6.41
N GLY A 109 9.92 -12.54 -6.84
CA GLY A 109 10.67 -13.70 -6.33
C GLY A 109 10.12 -14.34 -5.06
N ALA A 110 9.45 -13.59 -4.17
CA ALA A 110 8.87 -14.13 -2.93
C ALA A 110 7.35 -14.40 -3.00
N GLY A 111 6.69 -13.88 -4.03
CA GLY A 111 5.25 -14.02 -4.26
C GLY A 111 4.41 -13.08 -3.38
N LEU A 112 3.18 -13.49 -3.08
CA LEU A 112 2.31 -12.77 -2.16
C LEU A 112 2.70 -13.10 -0.71
N LEU A 113 2.95 -12.08 0.09
CA LEU A 113 3.29 -12.15 1.50
C LEU A 113 2.11 -11.66 2.33
N ASP A 114 1.52 -12.56 3.10
CA ASP A 114 0.54 -12.21 4.13
C ASP A 114 1.23 -11.71 5.40
N GLN A 115 0.49 -10.99 6.24
CA GLN A 115 0.95 -10.40 7.51
C GLN A 115 1.79 -11.35 8.38
N LYS A 116 1.31 -12.58 8.61
CA LYS A 116 2.01 -13.57 9.45
C LYS A 116 3.36 -13.96 8.88
N ARG A 117 3.42 -14.19 7.57
CA ARG A 117 4.66 -14.55 6.88
C ARG A 117 5.63 -13.37 6.90
N ALA A 118 5.16 -12.16 6.60
CA ALA A 118 5.99 -10.97 6.64
C ALA A 118 6.62 -10.72 8.02
N MET A 119 5.85 -10.88 9.11
CA MET A 119 6.39 -10.78 10.47
C MET A 119 7.45 -11.85 10.76
N ALA A 120 7.23 -13.09 10.31
CA ALA A 120 8.21 -14.17 10.50
C ALA A 120 9.52 -13.89 9.76
N GLU A 121 9.44 -13.45 8.50
CA GLU A 121 10.60 -13.10 7.67
C GLU A 121 11.39 -11.92 8.27
N VAL A 122 10.68 -10.90 8.76
CA VAL A 122 11.30 -9.72 9.41
C VAL A 122 12.00 -10.13 10.71
N LYS A 123 11.35 -10.92 11.58
CA LYS A 123 11.95 -11.40 12.82
C LYS A 123 13.15 -12.32 12.59
N ALA A 124 13.09 -13.17 11.57
CA ALA A 124 14.20 -14.02 11.16
C ALA A 124 15.29 -13.26 10.38
N GLN A 125 15.09 -11.98 10.08
CA GLN A 125 16.02 -11.12 9.32
C GLN A 125 16.51 -11.76 8.02
N THR A 126 15.62 -12.47 7.32
CA THR A 126 15.91 -13.09 6.03
C THR A 126 16.14 -12.02 4.96
N ALA A 127 16.58 -12.41 3.75
CA ALA A 127 16.71 -11.46 2.64
C ALA A 127 15.38 -10.73 2.34
N ILE A 128 14.26 -11.43 2.44
CA ILE A 128 12.90 -10.88 2.30
C ILE A 128 12.60 -9.94 3.47
N GLY A 129 12.87 -10.37 4.70
CA GLY A 129 12.67 -9.55 5.90
C GLY A 129 13.45 -8.25 5.89
N ARG A 130 14.73 -8.30 5.49
CA ARG A 130 15.58 -7.11 5.33
C ARG A 130 15.04 -6.16 4.28
N ALA A 131 14.58 -6.68 3.13
CA ALA A 131 13.93 -5.86 2.11
C ALA A 131 12.65 -5.19 2.64
N LEU A 132 11.83 -5.91 3.43
CA LEU A 132 10.65 -5.33 4.08
C LEU A 132 11.03 -4.22 5.07
N MET A 133 12.09 -4.40 5.85
CA MET A 133 12.60 -3.38 6.77
C MET A 133 13.06 -2.13 6.02
N GLU A 134 13.76 -2.28 4.89
CA GLU A 134 14.18 -1.15 4.06
C GLU A 134 13.01 -0.39 3.44
N ILE A 135 12.01 -1.12 2.93
CA ILE A 135 10.78 -0.52 2.39
C ILE A 135 10.09 0.29 3.49
N GLU A 136 9.90 -0.31 4.67
CA GLU A 136 9.23 0.36 5.77
C GLU A 136 10.01 1.59 6.23
N GLN A 137 11.34 1.52 6.26
CA GLN A 137 12.17 2.68 6.59
C GLN A 137 11.97 3.84 5.61
N ARG A 138 11.83 3.55 4.31
CA ARG A 138 11.52 4.59 3.31
C ARG A 138 10.13 5.18 3.53
N VAL A 139 9.15 4.35 3.90
CA VAL A 139 7.79 4.81 4.22
C VAL A 139 7.80 5.70 5.45
N ILE A 140 8.48 5.30 6.52
CA ILE A 140 8.66 6.10 7.74
C ILE A 140 9.30 7.44 7.41
N ASN A 141 10.43 7.45 6.72
CA ASN A 141 11.12 8.69 6.33
C ASN A 141 10.20 9.60 5.50
N HIS A 142 9.41 9.02 4.60
CA HIS A 142 8.44 9.78 3.81
C HIS A 142 7.33 10.38 4.68
N GLN A 143 6.83 9.65 5.68
CA GLN A 143 5.83 10.13 6.64
C GLN A 143 6.37 11.25 7.51
N VAL A 144 7.57 11.09 8.07
CA VAL A 144 8.25 12.13 8.88
C VAL A 144 8.48 13.39 8.06
N ASN A 145 9.05 13.27 6.85
CA ASN A 145 9.28 14.42 5.97
C ASN A 145 7.97 15.16 5.64
N LYS A 146 6.88 14.42 5.39
CA LYS A 146 5.57 15.03 5.16
C LYS A 146 5.00 15.72 6.40
N ALA A 147 5.20 15.14 7.58
CA ALA A 147 4.74 15.72 8.83
C ALA A 147 5.46 17.02 9.14
N MET A 148 6.80 17.04 9.02
CA MET A 148 7.60 18.26 9.18
C MET A 148 7.17 19.36 8.20
N VAL A 149 6.95 19.03 6.91
CA VAL A 149 6.49 20.01 5.91
C VAL A 149 5.05 20.50 6.20
N ALA A 150 4.21 19.67 6.81
CA ALA A 150 2.84 20.03 7.15
C ALA A 150 2.76 20.96 8.38
N GLU A 151 3.65 20.79 9.35
CA GLU A 151 3.72 21.64 10.55
C GLU A 151 4.49 22.94 10.33
N GLN A 152 5.38 22.98 9.34
CA GLN A 152 6.04 24.23 8.95
C GLN A 152 5.03 25.20 8.31
N PRO A 153 4.90 26.44 8.80
CA PRO A 153 4.00 27.42 8.22
C PRO A 153 4.41 27.69 6.76
N LYS A 154 3.48 27.46 5.84
CA LYS A 154 3.69 27.72 4.40
C LYS A 154 4.28 29.13 4.22
N PRO A 155 5.34 29.31 3.40
CA PRO A 155 5.88 30.63 3.13
C PRO A 155 4.78 31.47 2.50
N VAL A 156 4.39 32.54 3.19
CA VAL A 156 3.34 33.48 2.77
C VAL A 156 3.72 33.98 1.38
N ALA A 157 2.89 33.69 0.39
CA ALA A 157 3.11 34.11 -0.99
C ALA A 157 3.29 35.63 -1.01
N ARG A 158 4.48 36.09 -1.42
CA ARG A 158 4.83 37.52 -1.52
C ARG A 158 3.73 38.26 -2.27
N ALA A 159 3.04 39.16 -1.56
CA ALA A 159 2.04 40.05 -2.12
C ALA A 159 2.67 40.81 -3.29
N LYS A 160 2.10 40.65 -4.49
CA LYS A 160 2.46 41.46 -5.66
C LYS A 160 2.23 42.92 -5.31
N LYS A 161 3.31 43.68 -5.08
CA LYS A 161 3.26 45.13 -4.89
C LYS A 161 2.57 45.75 -6.12
N LYS A 162 1.35 46.27 -5.96
CA LYS A 162 0.73 47.15 -6.94
C LYS A 162 1.61 48.40 -7.04
N LYS A 163 2.14 48.68 -8.24
CA LYS A 163 2.82 49.96 -8.53
C LYS A 163 1.79 51.09 -8.38
N PRO A 164 2.10 52.19 -7.68
CA PRO A 164 1.27 53.39 -7.74
C PRO A 164 1.39 54.01 -9.14
N LYS A 165 0.27 54.57 -9.62
CA LYS A 165 0.16 55.33 -10.87
C LYS A 165 0.78 56.70 -10.72
#